data_AF-A0A1T4L4V5-F1
#
_entry.id   AF-A0A1T4L4V5-F1
#
_cell.length_a   1.000
_cell.length_b   1.000
_cell.length_c   1.000
_cell.angle_alpha   90.00
_cell.angle_beta   90.00
_cell.angle_gamma   90.00
#
_symmetry.space_group_name_H-M   'P 1'
#
loop_
_entity.id
_entity.type
_entity.pdbx_description
1 polymer ?
#
loop_
_entity_poly.entity_id
_entity_poly.type
_entity_poly.pdbx_seq_one_letter_code
_entity_poly.pdbx_strand_id
1 'polypeptide(L)'
;MDLFMIVMFIFFCFMTVISYIYLLISLKDKEKHLSFDDKTKTVFCDGKKVISVRDGSGNHRFIKYIFENTDRQISVTELETDVFFGQNVNIVKVLSNTHLPKEIINMFFSVSKNSLIFKNKAFLK
;
A
#
# COMPACT_ATOMS: atom_id res chain seq x y z
N MET A 1 -29.64 3.57 -45.97
CA MET A 1 -29.25 4.21 -44.69
C MET A 1 -28.67 5.55 -45.05
N ASP A 2 -29.31 6.64 -44.62
CA ASP A 2 -28.94 7.97 -45.08
C ASP A 2 -27.58 8.39 -44.52
N LEU A 3 -26.89 9.31 -45.22
CA LEU A 3 -25.58 9.82 -44.81
C LEU A 3 -25.59 10.31 -43.35
N PHE A 4 -26.70 10.92 -42.92
CA PHE A 4 -26.92 11.33 -41.53
C PHE A 4 -26.86 10.15 -40.54
N MET A 5 -27.51 9.03 -40.86
CA MET A 5 -27.52 7.82 -40.05
C MET A 5 -26.14 7.17 -39.97
N ILE A 6 -25.37 7.20 -41.07
CA ILE A 6 -23.97 6.72 -41.10
C ILE A 6 -23.10 7.57 -40.16
N VAL A 7 -23.20 8.90 -40.24
CA VAL A 7 -22.43 9.81 -39.39
C VAL A 7 -22.79 9.65 -37.91
N MET A 8 -24.08 9.52 -37.58
CA MET A 8 -24.55 9.28 -36.22
C MET A 8 -24.04 7.95 -35.66
N PHE A 9 -24.06 6.89 -36.48
CA PHE A 9 -23.54 5.58 -36.08
C PHE A 9 -22.04 5.63 -35.77
N ILE A 10 -21.25 6.25 -36.65
CA ILE A 10 -19.81 6.43 -36.45
C ILE A 10 -19.54 7.22 -35.15
N PHE A 11 -20.28 8.31 -34.91
CA PHE A 11 -20.15 9.08 -33.68
C PHE A 11 -20.45 8.23 -32.43
N PHE A 12 -21.49 7.41 -32.47
CA PHE A 12 -21.84 6.53 -31.36
C PHE A 12 -20.74 5.50 -31.07
N CYS A 13 -20.15 4.92 -32.13
CA CYS A 13 -18.99 4.03 -32.00
C CYS A 13 -17.77 4.72 -31.37
N PHE A 14 -17.49 5.98 -31.73
CA PHE A 14 -16.42 6.73 -31.09
C PHE A 14 -16.70 6.99 -29.61
N MET A 15 -17.92 7.39 -29.27
CA MET A 15 -18.31 7.66 -27.89
C MET A 15 -18.26 6.40 -27.01
N THR A 16 -18.64 5.24 -27.53
CA THR A 16 -18.54 3.97 -26.79
C THR A 16 -17.09 3.55 -26.57
N VAL A 17 -16.22 3.69 -27.57
CA VAL A 17 -14.79 3.41 -27.43
C VAL A 17 -14.13 4.35 -26.42
N ILE A 18 -14.42 5.65 -26.48
CA ILE A 18 -13.87 6.64 -25.52
C ILE A 18 -14.37 6.34 -24.11
N SER A 19 -15.66 6.06 -23.94
CA SER A 19 -16.24 5.69 -22.64
C SER A 19 -15.61 4.41 -22.08
N TYR A 20 -15.39 3.41 -22.93
CA TYR A 20 -14.73 2.16 -22.55
C TYR A 20 -13.27 2.39 -22.13
N ILE A 21 -12.51 3.20 -22.87
CA ILE A 21 -11.14 3.57 -22.50
C ILE A 21 -11.12 4.32 -21.17
N TYR A 22 -12.06 5.26 -20.96
CA TYR A 22 -12.15 6.00 -19.71
C TYR A 22 -12.48 5.09 -18.53
N LEU A 23 -13.40 4.16 -18.71
CA LEU A 23 -13.76 3.16 -17.71
C LEU A 23 -12.57 2.24 -17.40
N LEU A 24 -11.81 1.80 -18.42
CA LEU A 24 -10.58 1.04 -18.23
C LEU A 24 -9.50 1.82 -17.48
N ILE A 25 -9.33 3.13 -17.76
CA ILE A 25 -8.36 3.97 -17.04
C ILE A 25 -8.80 4.16 -15.58
N SER A 26 -10.11 4.28 -15.32
CA SER A 26 -10.65 4.43 -13.97
C SER A 26 -10.60 3.12 -13.17
N LEU A 27 -10.78 1.97 -13.84
CA LEU A 27 -10.73 0.64 -13.24
C LEU A 27 -9.33 0.03 -13.23
N LYS A 28 -8.36 0.61 -13.95
CA LYS A 28 -6.96 0.26 -13.78
C LYS A 28 -6.59 0.67 -12.36
N ASP A 29 -6.78 -0.30 -11.46
CA ASP A 29 -6.56 -0.16 -10.05
C ASP A 29 -5.31 0.67 -9.85
N LYS A 30 -5.48 1.77 -9.12
CA LYS A 30 -4.34 2.57 -8.70
C LYS A 30 -3.58 1.69 -7.71
N GLU A 31 -2.73 0.83 -8.25
CA GLU A 31 -1.75 0.04 -7.50
C GLU A 31 -1.01 1.05 -6.65
N LYS A 32 -1.32 1.03 -5.36
CA LYS A 32 -0.67 1.91 -4.42
C LYS A 32 0.61 1.24 -4.00
N HIS A 33 1.67 2.02 -3.97
CA HIS A 33 2.99 1.58 -3.57
C HIS A 33 3.46 2.37 -2.36
N LEU A 34 3.83 1.65 -1.30
CA LEU A 34 4.53 2.25 -0.19
C LEU A 34 6.02 2.27 -0.46
N SER A 35 6.69 3.32 0.00
CA SER A 35 8.14 3.40 -0.08
C SER A 35 8.67 3.99 1.20
N PHE A 36 9.85 3.53 1.61
CA PHE A 36 10.54 4.05 2.77
C PHE A 36 11.86 4.64 2.32
N ASP A 37 12.04 5.93 2.60
CA ASP A 37 13.32 6.60 2.40
C ASP A 37 14.11 6.54 3.71
N ASP A 38 15.17 5.74 3.72
CA ASP A 38 16.06 5.56 4.87
C ASP A 38 16.91 6.81 5.17
N LYS A 39 17.07 7.75 4.23
CA LYS A 39 17.79 9.01 4.51
C LYS A 39 16.94 9.97 5.31
N THR A 40 15.68 10.13 4.92
CA THR A 40 14.74 11.05 5.58
C THR A 40 13.85 10.36 6.62
N LYS A 41 14.01 9.05 6.82
CA LYS A 41 13.21 8.21 7.72
C LYS A 41 11.71 8.40 7.50
N THR A 42 11.32 8.54 6.24
CA THR A 42 9.96 8.92 5.85
C THR A 42 9.31 7.82 5.01
N VAL A 43 8.09 7.48 5.36
CA VAL A 43 7.23 6.57 4.59
C VAL A 43 6.38 7.40 3.63
N PHE A 44 6.39 7.02 2.36
CA PHE A 44 5.60 7.64 1.30
C PHE A 44 4.63 6.62 0.70
N CYS A 45 3.44 7.07 0.32
CA CYS A 45 2.45 6.32 -0.45
C CYS A 45 2.24 7.08 -1.76
N ASP A 46 2.58 6.46 -2.89
CA ASP A 46 2.51 7.07 -4.23
C ASP A 46 3.18 8.45 -4.29
N GLY A 47 4.36 8.58 -3.67
CA GLY A 47 5.13 9.83 -3.59
C GLY A 47 4.62 10.87 -2.58
N LYS A 48 3.48 10.63 -1.92
CA LYS A 48 2.97 11.50 -0.85
C LYS A 48 3.49 11.04 0.51
N LYS A 49 4.03 11.97 1.30
CA LYS A 49 4.47 11.70 2.68
C LYS A 49 3.30 11.19 3.51
N VAL A 50 3.47 10.05 4.16
CA VAL A 50 2.50 9.44 5.09
C VAL A 50 2.92 9.72 6.53
N ILE A 51 4.10 9.26 6.92
CA ILE A 51 4.67 9.47 8.26
C ILE A 51 6.18 9.67 8.17
N SER A 52 6.76 10.37 9.15
CA SER A 52 8.19 10.36 9.42
C SER A 52 8.43 9.74 10.78
N VAL A 53 9.37 8.80 10.86
CA VAL A 53 9.74 8.11 12.11
C VAL A 53 11.03 8.68 12.66
N ARG A 54 11.15 8.73 14.00
CA ARG A 54 12.37 9.18 14.67
C ARG A 54 13.49 8.18 14.45
N ASP A 55 14.68 8.65 14.09
CA ASP A 55 15.85 7.80 13.92
C ASP A 55 16.19 7.02 15.21
N GLY A 56 16.66 5.78 15.06
CA GLY A 56 16.92 4.84 16.15
C GLY A 56 15.70 4.34 16.95
N SER A 57 14.50 4.88 16.72
CA SER A 57 13.28 4.45 17.44
C SER A 57 12.89 3.00 17.11
N GLY A 58 12.10 2.37 17.98
CA GLY A 58 11.51 1.06 17.70
C GLY A 58 10.66 1.06 16.42
N ASN A 59 9.93 2.15 16.17
CA ASN A 59 9.16 2.32 14.93
C ASN A 59 10.07 2.39 13.70
N HIS A 60 11.21 3.10 13.78
CA HIS A 60 12.17 3.15 12.69
C HIS A 60 12.72 1.76 12.36
N ARG A 61 13.14 1.00 13.38
CA ARG A 61 13.63 -0.37 13.20
C ARG A 61 12.57 -1.28 12.62
N PHE A 62 11.35 -1.21 13.13
CA PHE A 62 10.22 -1.98 12.62
C PHE A 62 9.92 -1.67 11.16
N ILE A 63 9.76 -0.38 10.81
CA ILE A 63 9.50 0.06 9.44
C ILE A 63 10.63 -0.41 8.52
N LYS A 64 11.90 -0.18 8.88
CA LYS A 64 13.02 -0.64 8.08
C LYS A 64 12.96 -2.17 7.84
N TYR A 65 12.72 -2.94 8.90
CA TYR A 65 12.70 -4.39 8.83
C TYR A 65 11.59 -4.95 7.93
N ILE A 66 10.37 -4.40 7.99
CA ILE A 66 9.26 -4.88 7.15
C ILE A 66 9.50 -4.58 5.67
N PHE A 67 10.13 -3.45 5.34
CA PHE A 67 10.45 -3.09 3.95
C PHE A 67 11.56 -3.99 3.38
N GLU A 68 12.51 -4.40 4.21
CA GLU A 68 13.54 -5.40 3.85
C GLU A 68 12.97 -6.82 3.70
N ASN A 69 11.83 -7.11 4.33
CA ASN A 69 11.16 -8.43 4.34
C ASN A 69 9.78 -8.40 3.68
N THR A 70 9.66 -7.71 2.55
CA THR A 70 8.41 -7.59 1.79
C THR A 70 7.89 -8.96 1.34
N ASP A 71 6.56 -9.14 1.36
CA ASP A 71 5.83 -10.36 0.99
C ASP A 71 6.19 -11.62 1.80
N ARG A 72 7.01 -11.48 2.85
CA ARG A 72 7.34 -12.55 3.78
C ARG A 72 6.41 -12.54 4.99
N GLN A 73 6.10 -13.74 5.49
CA GLN A 73 5.49 -13.89 6.80
C GLN A 73 6.54 -13.69 7.89
N ILE A 74 6.31 -12.68 8.72
CA ILE A 74 7.15 -12.32 9.87
C ILE A 74 6.40 -12.74 11.14
N SER A 75 7.00 -13.58 11.96
CA SER A 75 6.39 -14.02 13.23
C SER A 75 6.55 -12.97 14.33
N VAL A 76 5.69 -13.00 15.35
CA VAL A 76 5.86 -12.15 16.55
C VAL A 76 7.22 -12.38 17.18
N THR A 77 7.61 -13.64 17.40
CA THR A 77 8.88 -14.00 18.03
C THR A 77 10.10 -13.48 17.27
N GLU A 78 10.01 -13.43 15.95
CA GLU A 78 11.04 -12.84 15.09
C GLU A 78 11.12 -11.32 15.29
N LEU A 79 9.98 -10.61 15.33
CA LEU A 79 9.96 -9.18 15.65
C LEU A 79 10.52 -8.91 17.05
N GLU A 80 10.15 -9.73 18.04
CA GLU A 80 10.66 -9.60 19.40
C GLU A 80 12.19 -9.70 19.40
N THR A 81 12.74 -10.70 18.74
CA THR A 81 14.19 -10.98 18.74
C THR A 81 14.98 -9.97 17.90
N ASP A 82 14.59 -9.77 16.65
CA ASP A 82 15.39 -9.07 15.65
C ASP A 82 15.11 -7.56 15.60
N VAL A 83 13.91 -7.14 16.01
CA VAL A 83 13.47 -5.73 15.93
C VAL A 83 13.36 -5.09 17.30
N PHE A 84 12.83 -5.80 18.31
CA PHE A 84 12.49 -5.23 19.62
C PHE A 84 13.39 -5.72 20.77
N PHE A 85 14.50 -6.40 20.48
CA PHE A 85 15.52 -6.82 21.45
C PHE A 85 14.97 -7.64 22.64
N GLY A 86 14.10 -8.61 22.37
CA GLY A 86 13.51 -9.52 23.34
C GLY A 86 12.33 -8.96 24.13
N GLN A 87 11.85 -7.74 23.82
CA GLN A 87 10.63 -7.22 24.44
C GLN A 87 9.40 -7.93 23.89
N ASN A 88 8.46 -8.30 24.77
CA ASN A 88 7.19 -8.87 24.34
C ASN A 88 6.39 -7.82 23.56
N VAL A 89 6.01 -8.14 22.32
CA VAL A 89 5.27 -7.21 21.46
C VAL A 89 3.96 -7.78 20.96
N ASN A 90 2.98 -6.88 20.82
CA ASN A 90 1.74 -7.16 20.14
C ASN A 90 1.74 -6.44 18.79
N ILE A 91 1.57 -7.17 17.69
CA ILE A 91 1.62 -6.63 16.31
C ILE A 91 0.65 -5.46 16.13
N VAL A 92 -0.57 -5.57 16.66
CA VAL A 92 -1.60 -4.52 16.54
C VAL A 92 -1.16 -3.25 17.27
N LYS A 93 -0.53 -3.38 18.45
CA LYS A 93 0.04 -2.24 19.18
C LYS A 93 1.22 -1.63 18.43
N VAL A 94 2.13 -2.46 17.89
CA VAL A 94 3.27 -1.99 17.11
C VAL A 94 2.80 -1.16 15.92
N LEU A 95 1.87 -1.70 15.12
CA LEU A 95 1.29 -0.98 13.98
C LEU A 95 0.61 0.32 14.40
N SER A 96 -0.17 0.31 15.48
CA SER A 96 -0.82 1.53 15.99
C SER A 96 0.19 2.59 16.43
N ASN A 97 1.28 2.16 17.07
CA ASN A 97 2.35 3.04 17.55
C ASN A 97 3.18 3.64 16.41
N THR A 98 3.16 3.07 15.20
CA THR A 98 3.82 3.66 14.03
C THR A 98 3.18 4.97 13.56
N HIS A 99 1.95 5.27 14.01
CA HIS A 99 1.12 6.38 13.51
C HIS A 99 0.73 6.27 12.03
N LEU A 100 0.88 5.09 11.42
CA LEU A 100 0.35 4.84 10.08
C LEU A 100 -1.18 5.01 10.08
N PRO A 101 -1.77 5.67 9.07
CA PRO A 101 -3.21 5.74 8.91
C PRO A 101 -3.81 4.34 8.81
N LYS A 102 -4.99 4.14 9.44
CA LYS A 102 -5.68 2.83 9.43
C LYS A 102 -5.93 2.29 8.03
N GLU A 103 -6.21 3.19 7.08
CA GLU A 103 -6.39 2.86 5.66
C GLU A 103 -5.15 2.22 5.06
N ILE A 104 -3.96 2.76 5.35
CA ILE A 104 -2.67 2.22 4.90
C ILE A 104 -2.39 0.88 5.57
N ILE A 105 -2.67 0.76 6.88
CA ILE A 105 -2.50 -0.50 7.60
C ILE A 105 -3.35 -1.60 6.96
N ASN A 106 -4.64 -1.34 6.74
CA ASN A 106 -5.56 -2.33 6.19
C ASN A 106 -5.26 -2.70 4.73
N MET A 107 -4.63 -1.78 3.98
CA MET A 107 -4.31 -1.96 2.58
C MET A 107 -3.01 -2.75 2.37
N PHE A 108 -1.96 -2.47 3.16
CA PHE A 108 -0.62 -3.02 2.95
C PHE A 108 -0.22 -4.11 3.95
N PHE A 109 -0.94 -4.27 5.06
CA PHE A 109 -0.59 -5.24 6.10
C PHE A 109 -1.68 -6.30 6.27
N SER A 110 -1.28 -7.57 6.24
CA SER A 110 -2.12 -8.70 6.63
C SER A 110 -1.66 -9.19 8.01
N VAL A 111 -2.48 -8.95 9.02
CA VAL A 111 -2.19 -9.32 10.41
C VAL A 111 -2.92 -10.60 10.76
N SER A 112 -2.20 -11.58 11.30
CA SER A 112 -2.73 -12.79 11.94
C SER A 112 -2.36 -12.80 13.42
N LYS A 113 -2.90 -13.76 14.19
CA LYS A 113 -2.70 -13.82 15.65
C LYS A 113 -1.22 -13.73 16.08
N ASN A 114 -0.33 -14.42 15.36
CA ASN A 114 1.09 -14.53 15.69
C ASN A 114 2.02 -14.11 14.53
N SER A 115 1.51 -13.47 13.48
CA SER A 115 2.35 -13.09 12.33
C SER A 115 1.81 -11.88 11.58
N LEU A 116 2.71 -11.22 10.85
CA LEU A 116 2.45 -10.09 9.97
C LEU A 116 2.96 -10.42 8.57
N ILE A 117 2.25 -10.00 7.54
CA ILE A 117 2.75 -9.93 6.17
C ILE A 117 2.62 -8.49 5.71
N PHE A 118 3.72 -7.90 5.25
CA PHE A 118 3.73 -6.60 4.59
C PHE A 118 3.75 -6.82 3.07
N LYS A 119 2.68 -6.39 2.39
CA LYS A 119 2.57 -6.41 0.94
C LYS A 119 2.85 -5.01 0.45
N ASN A 120 3.98 -4.80 -0.21
CA ASN A 120 4.38 -3.47 -0.66
C ASN A 120 3.58 -2.96 -1.89
N LYS A 121 2.75 -3.83 -2.45
CA LYS A 121 1.83 -3.54 -3.55
C LYS A 121 0.43 -3.91 -3.12
N ALA A 122 -0.46 -2.93 -3.15
CA ALA A 122 -1.85 -3.14 -2.79
C ALA A 122 -2.78 -2.54 -3.85
N PHE A 123 -3.78 -3.34 -4.23
CA PHE A 123 -4.86 -2.91 -5.09
C PHE A 123 -5.96 -2.30 -4.22
N LEU A 124 -6.58 -1.21 -4.70
CA LEU A 124 -7.79 -0.68 -4.08
C LEU A 124 -8.86 -1.77 -4.17
N LYS A 125 -9.48 -2.12 -3.03
CA LYS A 125 -10.67 -2.97 -3.01
C LYS A 125 -11.91 -2.17 -3.35
#